data_AF-E1X3R9-F1
#
_entry.id   AF-E1X3R9-F1
#
_cell.length_a   1.000
_cell.length_b   1.000
_cell.length_c   1.000
_cell.angle_alpha   90.00
_cell.angle_beta   90.00
_cell.angle_gamma   90.00
#
_symmetry.space_group_name_H-M   'P 1'
#
loop_
_entity.id
_entity.type
_entity.pdbx_description
1 polymer ?
#
loop_
_entity_poly.entity_id
_entity_poly.type
_entity_poly.pdbx_seq_one_letter_code
_entity_poly.pdbx_strand_id
1 'polypeptide(L)' 'MNNDFPKEFFVEIETDDFREGRISVNKIDDGFMAEIDIVQVETRKIWRHVKSIFGRETAHDALEDASYYLGKFLRGESIN' A
#
# COMPACT_ATOMS: atom_id res chain seq x y z
N MET A 1 13.62 18.80 -9.19
CA MET A 1 12.62 18.20 -8.28
C MET A 1 12.85 16.70 -8.34
N ASN A 2 13.25 16.06 -7.23
CA ASN A 2 13.40 14.60 -7.21
C ASN A 2 12.00 13.98 -7.19
N ASN A 3 11.60 13.38 -8.31
CA ASN A 3 10.33 12.67 -8.49
C ASN A 3 10.36 11.27 -7.83
N ASP A 4 11.04 11.14 -6.70
CA ASP A 4 11.23 9.82 -6.07
C ASP A 4 9.95 9.29 -5.41
N PHE A 5 8.95 10.16 -5.16
CA PHE A 5 7.70 9.81 -4.49
C PHE A 5 6.50 10.53 -5.14
N PRO A 6 5.28 9.94 -5.11
CA PRO A 6 4.97 8.62 -4.53
C PRO A 6 5.60 7.46 -5.30
N LYS A 7 5.93 6.39 -4.57
CA LYS A 7 6.28 5.09 -5.17
C LYS A 7 5.11 4.15 -5.01
N GLU A 8 4.58 3.68 -6.13
CA GLU A 8 3.48 2.73 -6.14
C GLU A 8 4.01 1.31 -6.39
N PHE A 9 3.52 0.38 -5.57
CA PHE A 9 3.77 -1.05 -5.69
C PHE A 9 2.42 -1.74 -5.82
N PHE A 10 2.33 -2.65 -6.78
CA PHE A 10 1.13 -3.41 -7.05
C PHE A 10 1.36 -4.88 -6.75
N VAL A 11 0.40 -5.51 -6.08
CA VAL A 11 0.48 -6.89 -5.61
C VAL A 11 -0.71 -7.65 -6.17
N GLU A 12 -0.43 -8.60 -7.04
CA GLU A 12 -1.43 -9.50 -7.63
C GLU A 12 -2.19 -10.26 -6.54
N ILE A 13 -3.50 -10.37 -6.70
CA ILE A 13 -4.36 -11.20 -5.85
C ILE A 13 -4.72 -12.42 -6.70
N GLU A 14 -4.07 -13.55 -6.47
CA GLU A 14 -4.18 -14.76 -7.31
C GLU A 14 -5.63 -15.27 -7.51
N THR A 15 -6.56 -14.87 -6.64
CA THR A 15 -7.97 -15.29 -6.67
C THR A 15 -8.93 -14.23 -7.22
N ASP A 16 -8.46 -13.04 -7.61
CA ASP A 16 -9.28 -11.92 -8.11
C ASP A 16 -8.60 -11.20 -9.28
N ASP A 17 -8.94 -11.58 -10.51
CA ASP A 17 -8.35 -11.00 -11.74
C ASP A 17 -8.70 -9.51 -11.96
N PHE A 18 -9.72 -8.99 -11.26
CA PHE A 18 -10.20 -7.62 -11.47
C PHE A 18 -9.58 -6.62 -10.49
N ARG A 19 -8.92 -7.12 -9.44
CA ARG A 19 -8.41 -6.30 -8.35
C ARG A 19 -7.02 -6.72 -7.94
N GLU A 20 -6.27 -5.75 -7.46
CA GLU A 20 -4.94 -5.98 -6.91
C GLU A 20 -4.70 -5.09 -5.71
N GLY A 21 -3.77 -5.51 -4.86
CA GLY A 21 -3.26 -4.68 -3.78
C GLY A 21 -2.42 -3.55 -4.35
N ARG A 22 -2.56 -2.36 -3.77
CA ARG A 22 -1.71 -1.20 -4.02
C ARG A 22 -1.09 -0.76 -2.71
N ILE A 23 0.22 -0.53 -2.74
CA ILE A 23 0.96 0.18 -1.69
C ILE A 23 1.51 1.46 -2.32
N SER A 24 1.13 2.61 -1.78
CA SER A 24 1.67 3.91 -2.19
C SER A 24 2.54 4.48 -1.07
N VAL A 25 3.85 4.47 -1.26
CA VAL A 25 4.80 5.09 -0.32
C VAL A 25 4.98 6.55 -0.68
N ASN A 26 4.75 7.42 0.30
CA ASN A 26 4.83 8.86 0.19
C ASN A 26 5.90 9.38 1.14
N LYS A 27 6.64 10.41 0.71
CA LYS A 27 7.47 11.21 1.61
C LYS A 27 6.61 12.34 2.17
N ILE A 28 6.56 12.45 3.49
CA ILE A 28 5.86 13.52 4.23
C ILE A 28 6.88 14.33 5.02
N ASP A 29 6.46 15.43 5.65
CA ASP A 29 7.36 16.30 6.41
C ASP A 29 8.05 15.55 7.56
N ASP A 30 7.32 14.62 8.20
CA ASP A 30 7.77 13.83 9.35
C ASP A 30 8.04 12.36 8.96
N GLY A 31 8.88 12.17 7.94
CA GLY A 31 9.33 10.86 7.47
C GLY A 31 8.53 10.31 6.29
N PHE A 32 8.14 9.05 6.37
CA PHE A 32 7.44 8.33 5.31
C PHE A 32 6.09 7.79 5.77
N MET A 33 5.17 7.75 4.82
CA MET A 33 3.85 7.17 4.97
C MET A 33 3.63 6.14 3.87
N ALA A 34 2.89 5.08 4.18
CA ALA A 34 2.40 4.15 3.17
C ALA A 34 0.88 4.04 3.25
N GLU A 35 0.23 4.16 2.09
CA GLU A 35 -1.20 3.88 1.92
C GLU A 35 -1.37 2.48 1.34
N ILE A 36 -2.26 1.69 1.93
CA ILE A 36 -2.61 0.35 1.48
C ILE A 36 -4.04 0.35 0.98
N ASP A 37 -4.23 -0.06 -0.26
CA ASP A 37 -5.55 -0.12 -0.90
C ASP A 37 -5.70 -1.41 -1.70
N ILE A 38 -6.95 -1.76 -2.00
CA ILE A 38 -7.31 -2.67 -3.07
C ILE A 38 -7.88 -1.81 -4.20
N VAL A 39 -7.31 -1.93 -5.40
CA VAL A 39 -7.69 -1.14 -6.56
C VAL A 39 -8.19 -2.03 -7.69
N GLN A 40 -9.00 -1.47 -8.59
CA GLN A 40 -9.33 -2.12 -9.85
C GLN A 40 -8.12 -2.08 -10.80
N VAL A 41 -7.79 -3.20 -11.44
CA VAL A 41 -6.62 -3.33 -12.32
C VAL A 41 -6.70 -2.34 -13.50
N GLU A 42 -7.87 -2.26 -14.16
CA GLU A 42 -8.04 -1.44 -15.38
C GLU A 42 -8.06 0.07 -15.09
N THR A 43 -8.76 0.48 -14.04
CA THR A 43 -9.06 1.90 -13.79
C THR A 43 -8.20 2.52 -12.71
N ARG A 44 -7.50 1.70 -11.91
CA ARG A 44 -6.80 2.10 -10.68
C ARG A 44 -7.71 2.74 -9.63
N LYS A 45 -9.03 2.66 -9.81
CA LYS A 45 -9.99 3.16 -8.85
C LYS A 45 -9.87 2.35 -7.57
N ILE A 46 -9.75 3.05 -6.44
CA ILE A 46 -9.76 2.44 -5.12
C ILE A 46 -11.12 1.75 -4.91
N TRP A 47 -11.07 0.44 -4.76
CA TRP A 47 -12.22 -0.38 -4.41
C TRP A 47 -12.39 -0.42 -2.89
N ARG A 48 -11.28 -0.54 -2.17
CA ARG A 48 -11.28 -0.56 -0.71
C ARG A 48 -9.97 0.00 -0.17
N HIS A 49 -10.08 0.91 0.78
CA HIS A 49 -8.94 1.32 1.60
C HIS A 49 -8.70 0.29 2.71
N VAL A 50 -7.45 -0.12 2.92
CA VAL A 50 -7.06 -1.14 3.90
C VAL A 50 -6.51 -0.49 5.17
N LYS A 51 -5.43 0.30 5.05
CA LYS A 51 -4.77 0.97 6.18
C LYS A 51 -3.81 2.05 5.68
N SER A 52 -3.61 3.07 6.49
CA SER A 52 -2.54 4.06 6.33
C SER A 52 -1.51 3.90 7.45
N ILE A 53 -0.22 3.93 7.10
CA ILE A 53 0.91 3.84 8.03
C ILE A 53 1.67 5.16 7.95
N PHE A 54 2.04 5.72 9.10
CA PHE A 54 2.70 7.02 9.21
C PHE A 54 3.96 6.94 10.06
N GLY A 55 4.80 7.97 9.96
CA GLY A 55 5.93 8.18 10.87
C GLY A 55 7.01 7.11 10.73
N ARG A 56 7.30 6.68 9.51
CA ARG A 56 8.38 5.73 9.23
C ARG A 56 9.66 6.47 8.87
N GLU A 57 10.78 6.01 9.41
CA GLU A 57 12.08 6.67 9.24
C GLU A 57 12.54 6.58 7.79
N THR A 58 12.31 5.44 7.13
CA THR A 58 12.67 5.23 5.73
C THR A 58 11.49 4.77 4.88
N ALA A 59 11.61 5.00 3.56
CA ALA A 59 10.65 4.47 2.59
C ALA A 59 10.61 2.93 2.57
N HIS A 60 11.71 2.28 2.95
CA HIS A 60 11.78 0.83 3.05
C HIS A 60 10.95 0.32 4.23
N ASP A 61 11.10 0.93 5.41
CA ASP A 61 10.29 0.56 6.59
C ASP A 61 8.80 0.75 6.33
N ALA A 62 8.43 1.84 5.64
CA ALA A 62 7.05 2.09 5.22
C ALA A 62 6.51 1.00 4.29
N LEU A 63 7.33 0.55 3.33
CA LEU A 63 6.98 -0.51 2.40
C LEU A 63 6.87 -1.89 3.09
N GLU A 64 7.80 -2.22 3.98
CA GLU A 64 7.81 -3.50 4.70
C GLU A 64 6.56 -3.63 5.59
N ASP A 65 6.26 -2.60 6.38
CA ASP A 65 5.04 -2.58 7.19
C ASP A 65 3.79 -2.69 6.32
N ALA A 66 3.74 -1.91 5.22
CA ALA A 66 2.60 -1.96 4.31
C ALA A 66 2.41 -3.33 3.67
N SER A 67 3.50 -3.98 3.26
CA SER A 67 3.47 -5.34 2.69
C SER A 67 2.97 -6.34 3.74
N TYR A 68 3.43 -6.22 4.99
CA TYR A 68 2.98 -7.06 6.09
C TYR A 68 1.47 -6.92 6.33
N TYR A 69 0.96 -5.69 6.47
CA TYR A 69 -0.47 -5.44 6.72
C TYR A 69 -1.36 -5.81 5.54
N LEU A 70 -0.92 -5.58 4.30
CA LEU A 70 -1.64 -6.05 3.11
C LEU A 70 -1.73 -7.58 3.12
N GLY A 71 -0.64 -8.28 3.41
CA GLY A 71 -0.63 -9.74 3.52
C GLY A 71 -1.60 -10.25 4.60
N LYS A 72 -1.63 -9.62 5.78
CA LYS A 72 -2.61 -9.95 6.83
C LYS A 72 -4.05 -9.75 6.36
N PHE A 73 -4.32 -8.61 5.71
CA PHE A 73 -5.63 -8.30 5.17
C PHE A 73 -6.09 -9.35 4.14
N LEU A 74 -5.22 -9.74 3.20
CA LEU A 74 -5.53 -10.72 2.17
C LEU A 74 -5.78 -12.13 2.75
N ARG A 75 -5.15 -12.47 3.88
CA ARG A 75 -5.41 -13.73 4.62
C ARG A 75 -6.65 -13.66 5.51
N GLY A 76 -7.36 -12.53 5.58
CA GLY A 76 -8.53 -12.34 6.44
C GLY A 76 -8.19 -12.16 7.92
N GLU A 77 -6.95 -11.81 8.26
CA GLU A 77 -6.51 -11.57 9.63
C GLU A 77 -6.87 -10.14 10.09
N SER A 78 -6.91 -9.94 11.42
CA SER A 78 -7.10 -8.60 12.00
C SER A 78 -5.90 -7.70 11.72
N ILE A 79 -6.19 -6.48 11.26
CA ILE A 79 -5.23 -5.42 10.95
C ILE A 79 -5.39 -4.18 11.87
N ASN A 80 -6.16 -4.31 12.94
CA ASN A 80 -6.31 -3.26 13.97
C ASN A 80 -4.96 -3.00 14.65
#